data_AF-A0A7W8ILB2-F1
#
_entry.id   AF-A0A7W8ILB2-F1
#
_cell.length_a   1.000
_cell.length_b   1.000
_cell.length_c   1.000
_cell.angle_alpha   90.00
_cell.angle_beta   90.00
_cell.angle_gamma   90.00
#
_symmetry.space_group_name_H-M   'P 1'
#
loop_
_entity.id
_entity.type
_entity.pdbx_description
1 polymer ?
#
loop_
_entity_poly.entity_id
_entity_poly.type
_entity_poly.pdbx_seq_one_letter_code
_entity_poly.pdbx_strand_id
1 'polypeptide(L)'
;MAVEREKIYECEVKRRRVKAGGGYEPFWKVKPVAVALVDNDTEFRCKDCFGEVKLLGRNGKTGTVPYVEHKSPADSEYCANGMLFKKATDGREPRPSQHPVE
;
A
#
# COMPACT_ATOMS: atom_id res chain seq x y z
N MET A 1 0.29 1.65 -26.66
CA MET A 1 1.23 2.20 -25.67
C MET A 1 1.04 1.45 -24.37
N ALA A 2 2.09 0.85 -23.79
CA ALA A 2 1.98 0.22 -22.48
C ALA A 2 1.76 1.33 -21.44
N VAL A 3 0.59 1.37 -20.83
CA VAL A 3 0.32 2.29 -19.72
C VAL A 3 1.27 1.88 -18.59
N GLU A 4 2.28 2.70 -18.34
CA GLU A 4 3.11 2.54 -17.16
C GLU A 4 2.21 2.63 -15.93
N ARG A 5 2.29 1.63 -15.05
CA ARG A 5 1.48 1.57 -13.84
C ARG A 5 2.35 1.74 -12.61
N GLU A 6 1.75 2.34 -11.59
CA GLU A 6 2.33 2.37 -10.26
C GLU A 6 2.50 0.95 -9.73
N LYS A 7 3.66 0.68 -9.12
CA LYS A 7 3.97 -0.59 -8.49
C LYS A 7 4.65 -0.31 -7.16
N ILE A 8 3.95 -0.59 -6.08
CA ILE A 8 4.45 -0.48 -4.71
C ILE A 8 4.57 -1.90 -4.15
N TYR A 9 5.76 -2.27 -3.70
CA TYR A 9 6.06 -3.65 -3.25
C TYR A 9 6.05 -3.80 -1.72
N GLU A 10 5.91 -2.70 -0.99
CA GLU A 10 5.85 -2.67 0.47
C GLU A 10 4.64 -1.83 0.91
N CYS A 11 3.83 -2.38 1.80
CA CYS A 11 2.58 -1.77 2.26
C CYS A 11 2.36 -2.07 3.74
N GLU A 12 1.40 -1.39 4.36
CA GLU A 12 0.94 -1.77 5.70
C GLU A 12 -0.21 -2.76 5.61
N VAL A 13 -0.14 -3.79 6.46
CA VAL A 13 -1.22 -4.76 6.65
C VAL A 13 -1.78 -4.69 8.06
N LYS A 14 -3.10 -4.84 8.19
CA LYS A 14 -3.75 -4.88 9.49
C LYS A 14 -3.62 -6.29 10.08
N ARG A 15 -2.97 -6.40 11.23
CA ARG A 15 -2.86 -7.66 11.99
C ARG A 15 -3.33 -7.45 13.42
N ARG A 16 -3.50 -8.56 14.15
CA ARG A 16 -3.84 -8.53 15.57
C ARG A 16 -2.61 -8.88 16.39
N ARG A 17 -2.35 -8.13 17.46
CA ARG A 17 -1.32 -8.45 18.47
C ARG A 17 -1.95 -8.58 19.85
N VAL A 18 -1.29 -9.33 20.74
CA VAL A 18 -1.73 -9.52 22.12
C VAL A 18 -1.43 -8.24 22.92
N LYS A 19 -2.41 -7.78 23.69
CA LYS A 19 -2.24 -6.64 24.62
C LYS A 19 -1.54 -7.09 25.89
N ALA A 20 -0.83 -6.16 26.55
CA ALA A 20 -0.15 -6.43 27.83
C ALA A 20 -1.12 -6.93 28.93
N GLY A 21 -2.38 -6.50 28.91
CA GLY A 21 -3.43 -6.93 29.85
C GLY A 21 -4.28 -8.10 29.39
N GLY A 22 -3.90 -8.79 28.32
CA GLY A 22 -4.71 -9.83 27.68
C GLY A 22 -5.68 -9.28 26.62
N GLY A 23 -6.12 -10.15 25.72
CA GLY A 23 -6.91 -9.78 24.54
C GLY A 23 -6.07 -9.35 23.34
N TYR A 24 -6.74 -8.97 22.24
CA TYR A 24 -6.12 -8.60 20.97
C TYR A 24 -6.40 -7.14 20.59
N GLU A 25 -5.44 -6.44 20.01
CA GLU A 25 -5.62 -5.16 19.29
C GLU A 25 -5.22 -5.26 17.83
N PRO A 26 -5.95 -4.58 16.92
CA PRO A 26 -5.47 -4.34 15.57
C PRO A 26 -4.26 -3.41 15.60
N PHE A 27 -3.31 -3.66 14.73
CA PHE A 27 -2.20 -2.75 14.44
C PHE A 27 -1.79 -2.89 12.98
N TRP A 28 -1.27 -1.80 12.43
CA TRP A 28 -0.72 -1.77 11.09
C TRP A 28 0.75 -2.13 11.13
N LYS A 29 1.15 -3.06 10.27
CA LYS A 29 2.54 -3.52 10.15
C LYS A 29 3.02 -3.35 8.72
N VAL A 30 4.14 -2.65 8.54
CA VAL A 30 4.84 -2.58 7.25
C VAL A 30 5.36 -3.96 6.87
N LYS A 31 5.10 -4.37 5.62
CA LYS A 31 5.43 -5.69 5.12
C LYS A 31 5.55 -5.70 3.59
N PRO A 32 6.44 -6.53 3.02
CA PRO A 32 6.43 -6.77 1.58
C PRO A 32 5.11 -7.40 1.15
N VAL A 33 4.53 -6.91 0.04
CA VAL A 33 3.25 -7.38 -0.50
C VAL A 33 3.28 -8.90 -0.72
N ALA A 34 4.36 -9.43 -1.29
CA ALA A 34 4.51 -10.86 -1.51
C ALA A 34 4.41 -11.69 -0.22
N VAL A 35 5.03 -11.23 0.87
CA VAL A 35 4.99 -11.91 2.17
C VAL A 35 3.60 -11.78 2.79
N ALA A 36 2.97 -10.60 2.70
CA ALA A 36 1.60 -10.39 3.16
C ALA A 36 0.59 -11.35 2.52
N LEU A 37 0.76 -11.66 1.23
CA LEU A 37 -0.10 -12.64 0.55
C LEU A 37 0.13 -14.06 1.03
N VAL A 38 1.38 -14.46 1.27
CA VAL A 38 1.69 -15.78 1.85
C VAL A 38 1.07 -15.93 3.24
N ASP A 39 1.07 -14.86 4.02
CA ASP A 39 0.48 -14.79 5.36
C ASP A 39 -1.06 -14.63 5.37
N ASN A 40 -1.71 -14.59 4.21
CA ASN A 40 -3.16 -14.36 4.06
C ASN A 40 -3.66 -13.08 4.72
N ASP A 41 -2.86 -12.02 4.74
CA ASP A 41 -3.31 -10.70 5.17
C ASP A 41 -4.38 -10.17 4.17
N THR A 42 -5.44 -9.53 4.66
CA THR A 42 -6.61 -9.11 3.84
C THR A 42 -6.84 -7.61 3.78
N GLU A 43 -6.33 -6.86 4.75
CA GLU A 43 -6.46 -5.40 4.83
C GLU A 43 -5.12 -4.76 4.54
N PHE A 44 -5.10 -3.88 3.54
CA PHE A 44 -3.88 -3.24 3.01
C PHE A 44 -4.07 -1.74 2.93
N ARG A 45 -3.03 -0.98 3.25
CA ARG A 45 -2.96 0.45 3.00
C ARG A 45 -1.55 0.88 2.61
N CYS A 46 -1.43 2.05 2.01
CA CYS A 46 -0.12 2.61 1.68
C CYS A 46 0.65 2.95 2.95
N LYS A 47 1.95 2.63 3.03
CA LYS A 47 2.76 2.90 4.23
C LYS A 47 3.12 4.38 4.41
N ASP A 48 3.10 5.16 3.33
CA ASP A 48 3.57 6.55 3.34
C ASP A 48 2.43 7.56 3.48
N CYS A 49 1.28 7.28 2.85
CA CYS A 49 0.12 8.16 2.91
C CYS A 49 -1.08 7.57 3.65
N PHE A 50 -1.03 6.31 4.08
CA PHE A 50 -2.13 5.58 4.74
C PHE A 50 -3.40 5.43 3.91
N GLY A 51 -3.37 5.81 2.63
CA GLY A 51 -4.50 5.74 1.71
C GLY A 51 -4.81 4.31 1.24
N GLU A 52 -6.00 4.16 0.67
CA GLU A 52 -6.48 2.89 0.13
C GLU A 52 -5.67 2.44 -1.09
N VAL A 53 -5.28 1.17 -1.09
CA VAL A 53 -4.53 0.56 -2.19
C VAL A 53 -5.27 -0.66 -2.73
N LYS A 54 -5.10 -0.95 -4.02
CA LYS A 54 -5.58 -2.18 -4.64
C LYS A 54 -4.41 -3.13 -4.91
N LEU A 55 -4.61 -4.39 -4.56
CA LEU A 55 -3.66 -5.47 -4.77
C LEU A 55 -3.72 -5.96 -6.22
N LEU A 56 -2.56 -6.09 -6.86
CA LEU A 56 -2.40 -6.59 -8.22
C LEU A 56 -1.25 -7.59 -8.33
N GLY A 57 -1.17 -8.26 -9.48
CA GLY A 57 -0.13 -9.28 -9.73
C GLY A 57 -0.38 -10.61 -8.99
N ARG A 58 -1.57 -10.82 -8.43
CA ARG A 58 -1.96 -12.07 -7.74
C ARG A 58 -2.28 -13.24 -8.70
N ASN A 59 -2.44 -12.97 -10.00
CA ASN A 59 -3.02 -13.92 -10.97
C ASN A 59 -2.12 -15.09 -11.40
N GLY A 60 -1.19 -15.56 -10.55
CA GLY A 60 -0.52 -16.86 -10.73
C GLY A 60 0.34 -17.01 -11.98
N LYS A 61 0.63 -15.92 -12.71
CA LYS A 61 1.59 -15.97 -13.82
C LYS A 61 2.99 -16.13 -13.22
N THR A 62 3.63 -17.25 -13.52
CA THR A 62 5.01 -17.54 -13.12
C THR A 62 5.90 -16.35 -13.47
N GLY A 63 6.48 -15.70 -12.45
CA GLY A 63 7.38 -14.54 -12.60
C GLY A 63 6.78 -13.17 -12.31
N THR A 64 5.47 -13.03 -12.04
CA THR A 64 4.91 -11.72 -11.63
C THR A 64 4.98 -11.51 -10.13
N VAL A 65 5.80 -10.55 -9.68
CA VAL A 65 5.84 -10.12 -8.27
C VAL A 65 4.56 -9.33 -7.95
N PRO A 66 3.82 -9.69 -6.90
CA PRO A 66 2.62 -8.95 -6.50
C PRO A 66 2.99 -7.56 -5.98
N TYR A 67 2.12 -6.59 -6.24
CA TYR A 67 2.30 -5.20 -5.87
C TYR A 67 0.96 -4.56 -5.56
N VAL A 68 0.98 -3.39 -4.95
CA VAL A 68 -0.19 -2.55 -4.78
C VAL A 68 -0.05 -1.26 -5.60
N GLU A 69 -1.17 -0.68 -5.97
CA GLU A 69 -1.24 0.70 -6.50
C GLU A 69 -2.33 1.47 -5.74
N HIS A 70 -2.16 2.78 -5.59
CA HIS A 70 -3.17 3.66 -5.03
C HIS A 70 -4.46 3.53 -5.83
N LYS A 71 -5.58 3.48 -5.11
CA LYS A 71 -6.89 3.44 -5.75
C LYS A 71 -7.31 4.83 -6.24
N SER A 72 -6.90 5.87 -5.53
CA SER A 72 -7.13 7.28 -5.88
C SER A 72 -5.89 7.89 -6.56
N PRO A 73 -6.03 8.54 -7.73
CA PRO A 73 -4.96 9.33 -8.33
C PRO A 73 -4.47 10.45 -7.41
N ALA A 74 -5.37 11.08 -6.65
CA ALA A 74 -5.02 12.14 -5.71
C ALA A 74 -4.07 11.65 -4.61
N ASP A 75 -4.16 10.39 -4.19
CA ASP A 75 -3.18 9.82 -3.26
C ASP A 75 -1.83 9.59 -3.96
N SER A 76 -1.84 9.09 -5.19
CA SER A 76 -0.61 8.89 -5.99
C SER A 76 0.10 10.21 -6.30
N GLU A 77 -0.62 11.31 -6.45
CA GLU A 77 -0.09 12.64 -6.74
C GLU A 77 0.64 13.30 -5.57
N TYR A 78 0.44 12.80 -4.34
CA TYR A 78 0.97 13.39 -3.11
C TYR A 78 1.65 12.36 -2.19
N CYS A 79 1.78 11.12 -2.63
CA CYS A 79 2.44 10.06 -1.88
C CYS A 79 3.89 9.91 -2.33
N ALA A 80 4.84 9.76 -1.40
CA ALA A 80 6.26 9.56 -1.71
C ALA A 80 6.51 8.31 -2.59
N ASN A 81 5.67 7.28 -2.47
CA ASN A 81 5.71 6.09 -3.33
C ASN A 81 4.76 6.15 -4.52
N GLY A 82 4.00 7.23 -4.63
CA GLY A 82 3.08 7.51 -5.72
C GLY A 82 3.80 7.72 -7.05
N MET A 83 3.32 7.08 -8.11
CA MET A 83 3.88 7.24 -9.45
C MET A 83 3.70 8.67 -9.97
N LEU A 84 2.54 9.28 -9.73
CA LEU A 84 2.25 10.63 -10.20
C LEU A 84 3.12 11.65 -9.47
N PHE A 85 3.30 11.49 -8.15
CA PHE A 85 4.22 12.30 -7.36
C PHE A 85 5.66 12.21 -7.88
N LYS A 86 6.17 10.99 -8.15
CA LYS A 86 7.54 10.80 -8.68
C LYS A 86 7.76 11.39 -10.08
N LYS A 87 6.70 11.59 -10.86
CA LYS A 87 6.74 12.21 -12.19
C LYS A 87 6.42 13.71 -12.14
N ALA A 88 5.97 14.24 -11.01
CA ALA A 88 5.65 15.64 -10.83
C ALA A 88 6.93 16.50 -10.88
N THR A 89 6.82 17.69 -11.48
CA THR A 89 7.92 18.68 -11.56
C THR A 89 7.53 20.01 -10.91
N ASP A 90 6.30 20.10 -10.42
CA ASP A 90 5.66 21.30 -9.90
C ASP A 90 5.86 21.51 -8.38
N GLY A 91 6.85 20.83 -7.79
CA GLY A 91 7.32 21.11 -6.42
C GLY A 91 6.37 20.68 -5.29
N ARG A 92 5.45 19.74 -5.56
CA ARG A 92 4.53 19.21 -4.54
C ARG A 92 5.29 18.57 -3.38
N GLU A 93 4.75 18.75 -2.18
CA GLU A 93 5.24 18.09 -0.97
C GLU A 93 4.42 16.82 -0.66
N PRO A 94 5.05 15.77 -0.11
CA PRO A 94 4.33 14.56 0.26
C PRO A 94 3.38 14.82 1.43
N ARG A 95 2.16 14.25 1.38
CA ARG A 95 1.16 14.37 2.44
C ARG A 95 0.34 13.07 2.63
N PRO A 96 -0.28 12.89 3.80
CA PRO A 96 -1.23 11.79 4.01
C PRO A 96 -2.44 11.88 3.08
N SER A 97 -3.06 10.72 2.85
CA SER A 97 -4.31 10.60 2.10
C SER A 97 -5.43 11.39 2.78
N GLN A 98 -6.34 11.93 1.97
CA GLN A 98 -7.56 12.55 2.49
C GLN A 98 -8.57 11.53 3.04
N HIS A 99 -8.40 10.26 2.67
CA HIS A 99 -9.23 9.14 3.09
C HIS A 99 -8.34 8.00 3.61
N PRO A 100 -7.65 8.20 4.76
CA PRO A 100 -6.79 7.18 5.32
C PRO A 100 -7.61 5.96 5.77
N VAL A 101 -6.99 4.78 5.65
CA VAL A 101 -7.58 3.52 6.13
C VAL A 101 -7.21 3.32 7.60
N GLU A 102 -8.20 3.18 8.47
CA GLU A 102 -8.06 3.04 9.93
C GLU A 102 -7.90 1.60 10.43
#